data_AF-A0A9E4CC05-F1
#
_entry.id   AF-A0A9E4CC05-F1
#
_cell.length_a   1.000
_cell.length_b   1.000
_cell.length_c   1.000
_cell.angle_alpha   90.00
_cell.angle_beta   90.00
_cell.angle_gamma   90.00
#
_symmetry.space_group_name_H-M   'P 1'
#
loop_
_entity.id
_entity.type
_entity.pdbx_description
1 polymer ?
#
loop_
_entity_poly.entity_id
_entity_poly.type
_entity_poly.pdbx_seq_one_letter_code
_entity_poly.pdbx_strand_id
1 'polypeptide(L)'
;MQSYPIFVYGTLMRGERAHQLLVADSTRWCKALLPAAQLYLSPGGYPLAAEQVGDGAQPIGGVWGEVHWLRPSGYAALLLRLDQYEGDEYMRLLRKVVLPIEAGKIVQSAQTLSTEPTTATALSSTLTTWVYLSETNYASQHTLLASGDWRKRAHDAHR
;
A
#
# COMPACT_ATOMS: atom_id res chain seq x y z
N MET A 1 3.68 6.78 -21.95
CA MET A 1 4.01 5.35 -21.76
C MET A 1 3.05 4.78 -20.74
N GLN A 2 2.34 3.70 -21.07
CA GLN A 2 1.46 3.01 -20.13
C GLN A 2 2.32 2.41 -18.99
N SER A 3 1.85 2.43 -17.76
CA SER A 3 2.53 1.78 -16.63
C SER A 3 1.48 1.16 -15.73
N TYR A 4 1.81 0.02 -15.15
CA TYR A 4 0.85 -0.76 -14.37
C TYR A 4 1.18 -0.63 -12.89
N PRO A 5 0.26 -0.09 -12.06
CA PRO A 5 0.52 0.09 -10.66
C PRO A 5 0.35 -1.22 -9.88
N ILE A 6 1.22 -1.44 -8.91
CA ILE A 6 1.04 -2.42 -7.83
C ILE A 6 1.28 -1.73 -6.48
N PHE A 7 0.44 -2.03 -5.48
CA PHE A 7 0.62 -1.58 -4.10
C PHE A 7 1.26 -2.68 -3.26
N VAL A 8 2.31 -2.34 -2.53
CA VAL A 8 3.04 -3.22 -1.62
C VAL A 8 3.16 -2.56 -0.24
N TYR A 9 3.03 -3.33 0.83
CA TYR A 9 2.98 -2.80 2.21
C TYR A 9 3.93 -3.52 3.17
N GLY A 10 4.81 -4.37 2.63
CA GLY A 10 5.58 -5.32 3.42
C GLY A 10 6.98 -5.55 2.86
N THR A 11 7.35 -6.82 2.77
CA THR A 11 8.71 -7.24 2.39
C THR A 11 9.16 -6.81 0.98
N LEU A 12 8.22 -6.45 0.11
CA LEU A 12 8.46 -5.92 -1.24
C LEU A 12 8.71 -4.40 -1.30
N MET A 13 8.46 -3.66 -0.20
CA MET A 13 8.72 -2.22 -0.13
C MET A 13 10.21 -1.91 -0.24
N ARG A 14 10.56 -0.68 -0.65
CA ARG A 14 11.95 -0.22 -0.74
C ARG A 14 12.69 -0.42 0.58
N GLY A 15 13.87 -1.02 0.49
CA GLY A 15 14.76 -1.30 1.62
C GLY A 15 14.43 -2.58 2.39
N GLU A 16 13.33 -3.25 2.07
CA GLU A 16 12.99 -4.55 2.64
C GLU A 16 13.56 -5.70 1.80
N ARG A 17 13.69 -6.88 2.42
CA ARG A 17 14.46 -8.03 1.91
C ARG A 17 14.04 -8.52 0.51
N ALA A 18 12.76 -8.39 0.15
CA ALA A 18 12.23 -8.92 -1.10
C ALA A 18 12.07 -7.84 -2.18
N HIS A 19 12.45 -6.58 -1.91
CA HIS A 19 12.33 -5.49 -2.87
C HIS A 19 13.04 -5.75 -4.21
N GLN A 20 14.10 -6.56 -4.18
CA GLN A 20 14.84 -6.99 -5.37
C GLN A 20 13.96 -7.69 -6.42
N LEU A 21 12.83 -8.29 -6.02
CA LEU A 21 11.86 -8.90 -6.95
C LEU A 21 11.13 -7.86 -7.80
N LEU A 22 11.05 -6.61 -7.34
CA LEU A 22 10.26 -5.53 -7.93
C LEU A 22 11.13 -4.43 -8.58
N VAL A 23 12.31 -4.17 -8.01
CA VAL A 23 13.12 -2.98 -8.30
C VAL A 23 13.51 -2.87 -9.77
N ALA A 24 13.82 -4.00 -10.42
CA ALA A 24 14.26 -4.02 -11.81
C ALA A 24 13.16 -3.56 -12.76
N ASP A 25 11.89 -3.81 -12.42
CA ASP A 25 10.71 -3.55 -13.26
C ASP A 25 9.97 -2.26 -12.88
N SER A 26 10.27 -1.69 -11.71
CA SER A 26 9.69 -0.44 -11.22
C SER A 26 10.33 0.78 -11.88
N THR A 27 9.50 1.70 -12.38
CA THR A 27 9.95 2.97 -13.00
C THR A 27 9.91 4.14 -12.03
N ARG A 28 8.97 4.12 -11.10
CA ARG A 28 8.76 5.12 -10.06
C ARG A 28 7.92 4.52 -8.96
N TRP A 29 7.91 5.18 -7.81
CA TRP A 29 7.12 4.80 -6.66
C TRP A 29 6.70 6.03 -5.85
N CYS A 30 5.68 5.87 -5.02
CA CYS A 30 5.34 6.83 -3.97
C CYS A 30 4.70 6.12 -2.79
N LYS A 31 4.61 6.80 -1.65
CA LYS A 31 3.84 6.31 -0.50
C LYS A 31 2.35 6.34 -0.81
N ALA A 32 1.61 5.38 -0.27
CA ALA A 32 0.17 5.30 -0.39
C ALA A 32 -0.45 4.61 0.82
N LEU A 33 -1.76 4.76 0.97
CA LEU A 33 -2.57 4.13 2.00
C LEU A 33 -3.59 3.20 1.35
N LEU A 34 -3.64 1.95 1.79
CA LEU A 34 -4.76 1.05 1.52
C LEU A 34 -5.82 1.25 2.62
N PRO A 35 -6.95 1.90 2.32
CA PRO A 35 -8.02 2.09 3.30
C PRO A 35 -8.75 0.77 3.59
N ALA A 36 -9.47 0.72 4.71
CA ALA A 36 -10.31 -0.42 5.11
C ALA A 36 -9.56 -1.75 5.16
N ALA A 37 -8.29 -1.70 5.58
CA ALA A 37 -7.44 -2.86 5.77
C ALA A 37 -6.68 -2.73 7.09
N GLN A 38 -6.38 -3.87 7.68
CA GLN A 38 -5.58 -3.99 8.90
C GLN A 38 -4.32 -4.79 8.61
N LEU A 39 -3.24 -4.45 9.31
CA LEU A 39 -1.93 -5.10 9.16
C LEU A 39 -1.61 -5.92 10.40
N TYR A 40 -1.19 -7.16 10.19
CA TYR A 40 -0.83 -8.10 11.24
C TYR A 40 0.60 -8.60 11.04
N LEU A 41 1.24 -9.02 12.13
CA LEU A 41 2.54 -9.68 12.15
C LEU A 41 2.33 -11.18 12.32
N SER A 42 2.67 -11.96 11.29
CA SER A 42 2.62 -13.42 11.34
C SER A 42 3.68 -13.99 12.29
N PRO A 43 3.50 -15.22 12.79
CA PRO A 43 4.52 -15.92 13.59
C PRO A 43 5.86 -16.08 12.86
N GLY A 44 5.82 -16.18 11.53
CA GLY A 44 7.01 -16.27 10.67
C GLY A 44 7.76 -14.94 10.49
N GLY A 45 7.28 -13.85 11.09
CA GLY A 45 7.90 -12.53 10.98
C GLY A 45 7.55 -11.78 9.68
N TYR A 46 6.38 -12.06 9.10
CA TYR A 46 5.94 -11.48 7.83
C TYR A 46 4.63 -10.68 7.96
N PRO A 47 4.42 -9.66 7.09
CA PRO A 47 3.24 -8.82 7.14
C PRO A 47 2.03 -9.50 6.51
N LEU A 48 0.90 -9.50 7.22
CA LEU A 48 -0.39 -9.96 6.71
C LEU A 48 -1.34 -8.78 6.67
N ALA A 49 -1.60 -8.19 5.49
CA ALA A 49 -2.71 -7.25 5.37
C ALA A 49 -3.99 -8.03 5.02
N ALA A 50 -5.07 -7.71 5.72
CA ALA A 50 -6.38 -8.28 5.48
C ALA A 50 -7.45 -7.18 5.41
N GLU A 51 -8.56 -7.47 4.74
CA GLU A 51 -9.71 -6.57 4.73
C GLU A 51 -10.26 -6.43 6.14
N GLN A 52 -10.53 -5.19 6.54
CA GLN A 52 -11.19 -4.91 7.81
C GLN A 52 -12.64 -5.38 7.71
N VAL A 53 -13.00 -6.39 8.50
CA VAL A 53 -14.39 -6.81 8.70
C VAL A 53 -14.93 -6.06 9.91
N GLY A 54 -15.96 -5.23 9.72
CA GLY A 54 -16.59 -4.48 10.81
C GLY A 54 -18.02 -4.05 10.49
N ASP A 55 -18.84 -3.97 11.53
CA ASP A 55 -20.30 -3.86 11.51
C ASP A 55 -20.83 -2.46 11.13
N GLY A 56 -20.10 -1.70 10.30
CA GLY A 56 -20.48 -0.34 9.88
C GLY A 56 -20.06 0.78 10.84
N ALA A 57 -19.34 0.48 11.92
CA ALA A 57 -18.64 1.51 12.69
C ALA A 57 -17.34 1.89 11.96
N GLN A 58 -17.24 3.17 11.57
CA GLN A 58 -16.14 3.91 10.93
C GLN A 58 -14.82 3.14 10.69
N PRO A 59 -14.24 3.12 9.48
CA PRO A 59 -12.94 2.50 9.23
C PRO A 59 -11.84 3.20 10.03
N ILE A 60 -11.38 2.57 11.12
CA ILE A 60 -10.36 3.15 12.03
C ILE A 60 -8.94 2.84 11.53
N GLY A 61 -8.76 1.95 10.54
CA GLY A 61 -7.46 1.50 10.08
C GLY A 61 -7.24 1.58 8.56
N GLY A 62 -6.00 1.79 8.19
CA GLY A 62 -5.50 1.61 6.83
C GLY A 62 -4.05 1.16 6.85
N VAL A 63 -3.64 0.46 5.81
CA VAL A 63 -2.28 -0.08 5.69
C VAL A 63 -1.44 0.85 4.85
N TRP A 64 -0.38 1.39 5.44
CA TRP A 64 0.60 2.21 4.74
C TRP A 64 1.55 1.35 3.93
N GLY A 65 1.84 1.80 2.71
CA GLY A 65 2.72 1.11 1.79
C GLY A 65 3.21 2.01 0.68
N GLU A 66 3.55 1.39 -0.43
CA GLU A 66 4.13 2.02 -1.61
C GLU A 66 3.39 1.55 -2.87
N VAL A 67 3.02 2.49 -3.73
CA VAL A 67 2.64 2.16 -5.11
C VAL A 67 3.88 2.20 -5.97
N HIS A 68 4.12 1.12 -6.71
CA HIS A 68 5.15 1.03 -7.73
C HIS A 68 4.50 1.00 -9.11
N TRP A 69 5.00 1.81 -10.03
CA TRP A 69 4.58 1.78 -11.44
C TRP A 69 5.54 0.92 -12.25
N LEU A 70 5.02 -0.19 -12.77
CA LEU A 70 5.78 -1.22 -13.46
C LEU A 70 5.83 -0.94 -14.97
N ARG A 71 6.96 -1.28 -15.60
CA ARG A 71 7.09 -1.22 -17.06
C ARG A 71 6.11 -2.20 -17.72
N PRO A 72 5.52 -1.86 -18.89
CA PRO A 72 4.70 -2.81 -19.65
C PRO A 72 5.48 -4.06 -20.05
N SER A 73 6.73 -3.88 -20.49
CA SER A 73 7.63 -4.99 -20.80
C SER A 73 7.91 -5.81 -19.55
N GLY A 74 7.54 -7.08 -19.57
CA GLY A 74 7.77 -8.00 -18.45
C GLY A 74 6.70 -7.98 -17.34
N TYR A 75 5.69 -7.11 -17.44
CA TYR A 75 4.64 -6.98 -16.42
C TYR A 75 3.97 -8.32 -16.05
N ALA A 76 3.57 -9.11 -17.05
CA ALA A 76 2.95 -10.41 -16.83
C ALA A 76 3.90 -11.41 -16.15
N ALA A 77 5.17 -11.44 -16.56
CA ALA A 77 6.19 -12.33 -15.99
C ALA A 77 6.54 -11.93 -14.54
N LEU A 78 6.56 -10.63 -14.24
CA LEU A 78 6.72 -10.13 -12.88
C LEU A 78 5.54 -10.55 -12.01
N LEU A 79 4.30 -10.36 -12.49
CA LEU A 79 3.09 -10.76 -11.77
C LEU A 79 3.10 -12.25 -11.40
N LEU A 80 3.53 -13.12 -12.31
CA LEU A 80 3.68 -14.56 -12.02
C LEU A 80 4.75 -14.84 -10.96
N ARG A 81 5.87 -14.12 -11.00
CA ARG A 81 6.95 -14.26 -10.00
C ARG A 81 6.49 -13.82 -8.61
N LEU A 82 5.70 -12.75 -8.55
CA LEU A 82 5.10 -12.29 -7.30
C LEU A 82 4.05 -13.29 -6.82
N ASP A 83 3.22 -13.85 -7.69
CA ASP A 83 2.27 -14.91 -7.32
C ASP A 83 2.99 -16.13 -6.73
N GLN A 84 4.12 -16.53 -7.30
CA GLN A 84 4.95 -17.62 -6.77
C GLN A 84 5.62 -17.28 -5.43
N TYR A 85 6.03 -16.03 -5.24
CA TYR A 85 6.68 -15.58 -4.00
C TYR A 85 5.69 -15.49 -2.84
N GLU A 86 4.49 -14.98 -3.10
CA GLU A 86 3.44 -14.83 -2.09
C GLU A 86 2.76 -16.18 -1.80
N GLY A 87 2.66 -17.08 -2.78
CA GLY A 87 2.10 -18.41 -2.62
C GLY A 87 0.59 -18.39 -2.31
N ASP A 88 0.10 -19.45 -1.68
CA ASP A 88 -1.34 -19.61 -1.39
C ASP A 88 -1.80 -18.80 -0.16
N GLU A 89 -0.88 -18.20 0.59
CA GLU A 89 -1.18 -17.41 1.80
C GLU A 89 -1.76 -16.02 1.48
N TYR A 90 -1.60 -15.55 0.24
CA TYR A 90 -2.10 -14.25 -0.21
C TYR A 90 -2.82 -14.35 -1.55
N MET A 91 -3.90 -13.58 -1.66
CA MET A 91 -4.66 -13.42 -2.90
C MET A 91 -4.36 -12.06 -3.52
N ARG A 92 -4.03 -12.07 -4.82
CA ARG A 92 -3.89 -10.82 -5.59
C ARG A 92 -5.26 -10.25 -5.96
N LEU A 93 -5.56 -9.07 -5.47
CA LEU A 93 -6.84 -8.38 -5.63
C LEU A 93 -6.66 -6.95 -6.16
N LEU A 94 -7.64 -6.45 -6.90
CA LEU A 94 -7.72 -5.03 -7.24
C LEU A 94 -8.34 -4.27 -6.07
N ARG A 95 -7.63 -3.25 -5.57
CA ARG A 95 -8.13 -2.35 -4.53
C ARG A 95 -7.81 -0.90 -4.85
N LYS A 96 -8.64 0.00 -4.31
CA LYS A 96 -8.39 1.44 -4.37
C LYS A 96 -7.43 1.80 -3.25
N VAL A 97 -6.35 2.49 -3.59
CA VAL A 97 -5.41 3.08 -2.64
C VAL A 97 -5.48 4.60 -2.72
N VAL A 98 -5.16 5.26 -1.62
CA VAL A 98 -5.12 6.71 -1.49
C VAL A 98 -3.67 7.16 -1.64
N LEU A 99 -3.40 8.01 -2.62
CA LEU A 99 -2.12 8.67 -2.82
C LEU A 99 -2.17 10.03 -2.10
N PRO A 100 -1.19 10.36 -1.23
CA PRO A 100 -1.06 11.70 -0.70
C PRO A 100 -0.73 12.66 -1.85
N ILE A 101 -1.53 13.72 -2.04
CA ILE A 101 -1.09 14.81 -2.92
C ILE A 101 -0.09 15.62 -2.12
N GLU A 102 1.16 15.62 -2.58
CA GLU A 102 2.15 16.56 -2.05
C GLU A 102 1.62 17.98 -2.29
N ALA A 103 1.35 18.72 -1.21
CA ALA A 103 0.80 20.07 -1.23
C ALA A 103 1.74 21.14 -1.84
N GLY A 104 2.67 20.75 -2.72
CA GLY A 104 3.71 21.61 -3.30
C GLY A 104 3.94 21.46 -4.80
N LYS A 105 3.14 20.66 -5.53
CA LYS A 105 3.19 20.59 -6.99
C LYS A 105 1.83 20.81 -7.65
N ILE A 106 1.21 21.96 -7.36
CA ILE A 106 0.28 22.57 -8.31
C ILE A 106 1.14 23.22 -9.40
N VAL A 107 1.46 22.45 -10.43
CA VAL A 107 2.01 23.00 -11.67
C VAL A 107 0.83 23.55 -12.49
N GLN A 108 0.76 24.87 -12.55
CA GLN A 108 0.11 25.74 -13.55
C GLN A 108 -1.15 25.20 -14.25
N SER A 109 -2.32 25.64 -13.80
CA SER A 109 -3.38 26.23 -14.64
C SER A 109 -4.63 26.55 -13.82
N ALA A 110 -4.51 27.53 -12.93
CA ALA A 110 -5.66 28.31 -12.49
C ALA A 110 -5.14 29.67 -11.99
N GLN A 111 -5.14 30.66 -12.89
CA GLN A 111 -5.21 32.05 -12.46
C GLN A 111 -6.51 32.21 -11.68
N THR A 112 -6.43 32.54 -10.40
CA THR A 112 -7.19 33.61 -9.74
C THR A 112 -6.65 33.70 -8.31
N LEU A 113 -6.08 34.87 -7.98
CA LEU A 113 -5.70 35.23 -6.63
C LEU A 113 -6.93 35.17 -5.72
N SER A 114 -6.80 34.53 -4.56
CA SER A 114 -7.48 34.98 -3.35
C SER A 114 -6.63 34.61 -2.13
N THR A 115 -6.31 35.63 -1.37
CA THR A 115 -5.41 35.62 -0.20
C THR A 115 -6.25 35.33 1.04
N GLU A 116 -6.35 34.06 1.44
CA GLU A 116 -6.90 33.65 2.74
C GLU A 116 -6.02 32.52 3.32
N PRO A 117 -5.87 32.41 4.66
CA PRO A 117 -5.01 31.42 5.28
C PRO A 117 -5.62 30.03 5.05
N THR A 118 -5.16 29.37 3.99
CA THR A 118 -5.68 28.08 3.56
C THR A 118 -5.15 27.02 4.51
N THR A 119 -5.99 26.55 5.43
CA THR A 119 -5.88 25.20 6.00
C THR A 119 -5.57 24.27 4.84
N ALA A 120 -4.36 23.71 4.80
CA ALA A 120 -3.93 22.83 3.71
C ALA A 120 -4.78 21.56 3.75
N THR A 121 -5.94 21.60 3.09
CA THR A 121 -6.73 20.43 2.77
C THR A 121 -5.85 19.62 1.83
N ALA A 122 -5.15 18.62 2.38
CA ALA A 122 -4.43 17.65 1.59
C ALA A 122 -5.44 17.01 0.64
N LEU A 123 -5.39 17.41 -0.62
CA LEU A 123 -6.13 16.71 -1.65
C LEU A 123 -5.58 15.27 -1.66
N SER A 124 -6.45 14.29 -1.82
CA SER A 124 -6.02 12.89 -1.94
C SER A 124 -6.54 12.34 -3.25
N SER A 125 -5.67 11.80 -4.09
CA SER A 125 -6.11 11.09 -5.29
C SER A 125 -6.25 9.60 -4.98
N THR A 126 -7.18 8.92 -5.65
CA THR A 126 -7.33 7.47 -5.52
C THR A 126 -6.85 6.77 -6.78
N LEU A 127 -6.28 5.56 -6.61
CA LEU A 127 -5.78 4.74 -7.69
C LEU A 127 -6.21 3.28 -7.48
N THR A 128 -6.78 2.65 -8.50
CA THR A 128 -7.03 1.20 -8.47
C THR A 128 -5.77 0.46 -8.88
N THR A 129 -5.33 -0.49 -8.08
CA THR A 129 -4.07 -1.21 -8.26
C THR A 129 -4.14 -2.62 -7.69
N TRP A 130 -3.25 -3.50 -8.14
CA TRP A 130 -3.10 -4.83 -7.55
C TRP A 130 -2.47 -4.73 -6.16
N VAL A 131 -2.95 -5.57 -5.25
CA VAL A 131 -2.40 -5.77 -3.91
C VAL A 131 -2.54 -7.25 -3.54
N TYR A 132 -1.58 -7.80 -2.80
CA TYR A 132 -1.68 -9.13 -2.22
C TYR A 132 -2.26 -9.03 -0.81
N LEU A 133 -3.39 -9.66 -0.53
CA LEU A 133 -4.01 -9.66 0.81
C LEU A 133 -4.12 -11.08 1.34
N SER A 134 -3.91 -11.24 2.63
CA SER A 134 -4.20 -12.50 3.31
C SER A 134 -5.68 -12.59 3.67
N GLU A 135 -6.14 -13.81 3.95
CA GLU A 135 -7.51 -14.05 4.39
C GLU A 135 -7.74 -13.42 5.77
N THR A 136 -8.86 -12.72 5.96
CA THR A 136 -9.15 -12.00 7.21
C THR A 136 -9.21 -12.92 8.43
N ASN A 137 -9.84 -14.09 8.31
CA ASN A 137 -9.95 -15.05 9.41
C ASN A 137 -8.59 -15.59 9.86
N TYR A 138 -7.64 -15.74 8.93
CA TYR A 138 -6.28 -16.15 9.25
C TYR A 138 -5.50 -15.00 9.88
N ALA A 139 -5.45 -13.83 9.21
CA ALA A 139 -4.65 -12.69 9.66
C ALA A 139 -5.05 -12.19 11.05
N SER A 140 -6.35 -12.15 11.36
CA SER A 140 -6.90 -11.68 12.64
C SER A 140 -6.54 -12.53 13.86
N GLN A 141 -5.99 -13.73 13.65
CA GLN A 141 -5.47 -14.58 14.74
C GLN A 141 -4.06 -14.16 15.20
N HIS A 142 -3.47 -13.17 14.54
CA HIS A 142 -2.09 -12.75 14.75
C HIS A 142 -2.00 -11.35 15.35
N THR A 143 -0.77 -10.91 15.64
CA THR A 143 -0.52 -9.65 16.34
C THR A 143 -0.88 -8.48 15.43
N LEU A 144 -1.87 -7.67 15.82
CA LEU A 144 -2.26 -6.47 15.10
C LEU A 144 -1.17 -5.39 15.22
N LEU A 145 -0.71 -4.88 14.07
CA LEU A 145 0.15 -3.70 13.99
C LEU A 145 -0.73 -2.46 13.92
N ALA A 146 -1.04 -1.87 15.09
CA ALA A 146 -2.00 -0.78 15.22
C ALA A 146 -1.65 0.46 14.36
N SER A 147 -0.39 0.68 14.02
CA SER A 147 0.01 1.79 13.14
C SER A 147 -0.36 1.58 11.67
N GLY A 148 -0.65 0.34 11.26
CA GLY A 148 -0.83 -0.04 9.86
C GLY A 148 0.43 0.09 9.00
N ASP A 149 1.61 0.32 9.60
CA ASP A 149 2.86 0.58 8.90
C ASP A 149 3.90 -0.49 9.25
N TRP A 150 4.24 -1.35 8.29
CA TRP A 150 5.23 -2.41 8.48
C TRP A 150 6.60 -1.90 8.95
N ARG A 151 6.98 -0.66 8.59
CA ARG A 151 8.24 -0.07 9.04
C ARG A 151 8.25 0.25 10.55
N LYS A 152 7.08 0.34 11.17
CA LYS A 152 6.89 0.58 12.61
C LYS A 152 6.65 -0.69 13.41
N ARG A 153 6.72 -1.88 12.78
CA ARG A 153 6.48 -3.19 13.42
C ARG A 153 7.26 -3.40 14.73
N ALA A 154 8.50 -2.93 14.81
CA ALA A 154 9.33 -3.08 16.00
C ALA A 154 8.78 -2.26 17.19
N HIS A 155 8.18 -1.10 16.93
CA HIS A 155 7.53 -0.30 17.97
C HIS A 155 6.18 -0.89 18.38
N ASP A 156 5.43 -1.43 17.42
CA ASP A 156 4.08 -1.97 17.67
C ASP A 156 4.11 -3.34 18.37
N ALA A 157 5.11 -4.18 18.11
CA ALA A 157 5.22 -5.52 18.71
C ALA A 157 5.58 -5.52 20.22
N HIS A 158 5.92 -4.36 20.81
CA HIS A 158 6.31 -4.23 22.22
C HIS A 158 5.26 -3.47 23.07
N ARG A 159 4.06 -3.25 22.55
CA ARG A 159 2.93 -2.65 23.27
C ARG A 159 1.88 -3.68 23.62
#